data_AF-A0A8I2FQZ6-F1
#
_entry.id   AF-A0A8I2FQZ6-F1
#
_cell.length_a   1.000
_cell.length_b   1.000
_cell.length_c   1.000
_cell.angle_alpha   90.00
_cell.angle_beta   90.00
_cell.angle_gamma   90.00
#
_symmetry.space_group_name_H-M   'P 1'
#
loop_
_entity.id
_entity.type
_entity.pdbx_description
1 polymer ?
#
loop_
_entity_poly.entity_id
_entity_poly.type
_entity_poly.pdbx_seq_one_letter_code
_entity_poly.pdbx_strand_id
1 'polypeptide(L)'
;PAEPFEKAGYDVVFTGQKAYNGMAIVSGYPLEDVSFDFNGDPDPSQRRFIAGTVSGIRIINVYIPNGSEVGSPAFQYKLRFLSAL
;
A
#
# COMPACT_ATOMS: atom_id res chain seq x y z
N PRO A 1 -7.20 -13.96 -3.83
CA PRO A 1 -6.13 -14.18 -4.83
C PRO A 1 -4.85 -14.84 -4.27
N ALA A 2 -4.76 -15.17 -2.97
CA ALA A 2 -3.52 -15.67 -2.35
C ALA A 2 -3.08 -17.06 -2.86
N GLU A 3 -4.03 -17.98 -3.04
CA GLU A 3 -3.77 -19.41 -3.26
C GLU A 3 -2.74 -19.73 -4.38
N PRO A 4 -2.74 -19.11 -5.57
CA PRO A 4 -1.70 -19.37 -6.57
C PRO A 4 -0.29 -18.97 -6.15
N PHE A 5 -0.14 -17.91 -5.35
CA PHE A 5 1.15 -17.45 -4.83
C PHE A 5 1.65 -18.39 -3.73
N GLU A 6 0.77 -18.76 -2.81
CA GLU A 6 1.07 -19.70 -1.74
C GLU A 6 1.50 -21.07 -2.31
N LYS A 7 0.78 -21.56 -3.35
CA LYS A 7 1.15 -22.80 -4.07
C LYS A 7 2.49 -22.71 -4.79
N ALA A 8 2.90 -21.51 -5.20
CA ALA A 8 4.21 -21.26 -5.79
C ALA A 8 5.31 -21.01 -4.76
N GLY A 9 5.01 -21.12 -3.45
CA GLY A 9 5.97 -20.98 -2.36
C GLY A 9 6.22 -19.52 -1.94
N TYR A 10 5.32 -18.60 -2.28
CA TYR A 10 5.42 -17.20 -1.85
C TYR A 10 4.49 -16.92 -0.68
N ASP A 11 4.96 -16.10 0.25
CA ASP A 11 4.12 -15.39 1.20
C ASP A 11 3.55 -14.13 0.55
N VAL A 12 2.28 -13.83 0.83
CA VAL A 12 1.56 -12.74 0.17
C VAL A 12 0.62 -12.03 1.13
N VAL A 13 0.80 -10.71 1.23
CA VAL A 13 -0.16 -9.82 1.89
C VAL A 13 -0.71 -8.83 0.87
N PHE A 14 -2.01 -8.57 0.92
CA PHE A 14 -2.66 -7.66 -0.02
C PHE A 14 -3.84 -6.95 0.63
N THR A 15 -4.14 -5.76 0.13
CA THR A 15 -5.32 -4.97 0.51
C THR A 15 -5.86 -4.25 -0.70
N GLY A 16 -7.18 -4.08 -0.78
CA GLY A 16 -7.81 -3.45 -1.94
C GLY A 16 -9.24 -3.02 -1.68
N GLN A 17 -9.79 -2.24 -2.60
CA GLN A 17 -11.19 -1.81 -2.61
C GLN A 17 -11.83 -2.18 -3.96
N LYS A 18 -13.15 -2.11 -4.03
CA LYS A 18 -13.86 -2.36 -5.30
C LYS A 18 -13.44 -1.31 -6.35
N ALA A 19 -13.22 -1.78 -7.57
CA ALA A 19 -12.94 -1.01 -8.80
C ALA A 19 -11.59 -0.26 -8.89
N TYR A 20 -11.04 0.27 -7.81
CA TYR A 20 -9.86 1.13 -7.86
C TYR A 20 -8.80 0.75 -6.82
N ASN A 21 -7.55 1.14 -7.08
CA ASN A 21 -6.39 0.95 -6.19
C ASN A 21 -6.17 -0.52 -5.78
N GLY A 22 -5.38 -0.73 -4.74
CA GLY A 22 -4.99 -2.04 -4.25
C GLY A 22 -3.48 -2.20 -4.21
N MET A 23 -3.01 -2.79 -3.12
CA MET A 23 -1.61 -2.98 -2.81
C MET A 23 -1.36 -4.45 -2.50
N ALA A 24 -0.15 -4.92 -2.81
CA ALA A 24 0.32 -6.22 -2.40
C ALA A 24 1.82 -6.18 -2.11
N ILE A 25 2.27 -7.07 -1.22
CA ILE A 25 3.66 -7.48 -1.06
C ILE A 25 3.68 -8.99 -1.27
N VAL A 26 4.54 -9.44 -2.16
CA VAL A 26 4.78 -10.86 -2.45
C VAL A 26 6.26 -11.12 -2.14
N SER A 27 6.53 -12.15 -1.35
CA SER A 27 7.87 -12.44 -0.85
C SER A 27 8.15 -13.94 -0.91
N GLY A 28 9.37 -14.32 -1.32
CA GLY A 28 9.85 -15.71 -1.20
C GLY A 28 10.28 -16.10 0.22
N TYR A 29 10.20 -15.15 1.16
CA TYR A 29 10.50 -15.31 2.59
C TYR A 29 9.29 -14.86 3.42
N PRO A 30 9.17 -15.30 4.69
CA PRO A 30 8.08 -14.87 5.57
C PRO A 30 7.95 -13.35 5.68
N LEU A 31 6.70 -12.87 5.65
CA LEU A 31 6.31 -11.49 5.87
C LEU A 31 5.83 -11.29 7.31
N GLU A 32 6.44 -10.32 8.00
CA GLU A 32 6.16 -10.00 9.39
C GLU A 32 5.71 -8.54 9.55
N ASP A 33 5.18 -8.18 10.73
CA ASP A 33 4.80 -6.80 11.11
C ASP A 33 3.95 -6.05 10.07
N VAL A 34 3.01 -6.74 9.43
CA VAL A 34 2.23 -6.18 8.32
C VAL A 34 1.35 -5.02 8.80
N SER A 35 1.43 -3.88 8.12
CA SER A 35 0.53 -2.74 8.30
C SER A 35 -0.11 -2.34 6.97
N PHE A 36 -1.36 -1.90 7.02
CA PHE A 36 -2.13 -1.40 5.86
C PHE A 36 -2.43 0.09 5.94
N ASP A 37 -1.91 0.76 6.97
CA ASP A 37 -2.09 2.18 7.22
C ASP A 37 -0.79 2.82 7.75
N PHE A 38 -0.77 4.15 7.70
CA PHE A 38 0.28 4.96 8.31
C PHE A 38 -0.36 6.15 9.05
N ASN A 39 0.34 6.65 10.05
CA ASN A 39 -0.15 7.76 10.85
C ASN A 39 -0.28 9.02 10.00
N GLY A 40 -1.43 9.68 10.04
CA GLY A 40 -1.70 10.89 9.26
C GLY A 40 -2.25 10.66 7.86
N ASP A 41 -2.51 9.41 7.44
CA ASP A 41 -3.16 9.14 6.15
C ASP A 41 -4.50 9.91 6.05
N PRO A 42 -4.65 10.81 5.05
CA PRO A 42 -5.85 11.61 4.90
C PRO A 42 -7.09 10.79 4.50
N ASP A 43 -6.93 9.58 3.95
CA ASP A 43 -8.04 8.67 3.61
C ASP A 43 -7.56 7.20 3.47
N PRO A 44 -7.49 6.44 4.59
CA PRO A 44 -7.07 5.04 4.59
C PRO A 44 -7.97 4.11 3.75
N SER A 45 -9.21 4.52 3.46
CA SER A 45 -10.15 3.72 2.68
C SER A 45 -9.68 3.52 1.23
N GLN A 46 -8.76 4.37 0.74
CA GLN A 46 -8.24 4.29 -0.62
C GLN A 46 -7.23 3.16 -0.86
N ARG A 47 -6.78 2.45 0.19
CA ARG A 47 -5.84 1.31 0.09
C ARG A 47 -4.61 1.65 -0.74
N ARG A 48 -3.89 2.70 -0.33
CA ARG A 48 -2.69 3.23 -1.00
C ARG A 48 -1.38 2.90 -0.28
N PHE A 49 -1.44 2.20 0.84
CA PHE A 49 -0.29 1.89 1.67
C PHE A 49 -0.32 0.42 2.09
N ILE A 50 0.84 -0.21 2.05
CA ILE A 50 1.09 -1.49 2.71
C ILE A 50 2.57 -1.54 3.11
N ALA A 51 2.85 -2.07 4.29
CA ALA A 51 4.20 -2.28 4.74
C ALA A 51 4.33 -3.65 5.41
N GLY A 52 5.50 -4.26 5.26
CA GLY A 52 5.81 -5.57 5.84
C GLY A 52 7.32 -5.68 6.05
N THR A 53 7.72 -6.53 6.99
CA THR A 53 9.12 -6.80 7.29
C THR A 53 9.51 -8.14 6.67
N VAL A 54 10.60 -8.19 5.91
CA VAL A 54 11.14 -9.42 5.30
C VAL A 54 12.59 -9.54 5.71
N SER A 55 12.96 -10.62 6.42
CA SER A 55 14.34 -10.86 6.87
C SER A 55 14.95 -9.66 7.61
N GLY A 56 14.17 -9.00 8.48
CA GLY A 56 14.59 -7.81 9.23
C GLY A 56 14.58 -6.50 8.44
N ILE A 57 14.19 -6.50 7.16
CA ILE A 57 14.10 -5.30 6.32
C ILE A 57 12.65 -4.82 6.23
N ARG A 58 12.39 -3.58 6.64
CA ARG A 58 11.08 -2.94 6.49
C ARG A 58 10.86 -2.52 5.04
N ILE A 59 9.90 -3.16 4.36
CA ILE A 59 9.44 -2.82 3.02
C ILE A 59 8.19 -1.94 3.15
N ILE A 60 8.20 -0.78 2.50
CA ILE A 60 7.05 0.12 2.43
C ILE A 60 6.67 0.27 0.95
N ASN A 61 5.46 -0.16 0.59
CA ASN A 61 4.91 -0.04 -0.75
C ASN A 61 3.75 0.97 -0.71
N VAL A 62 3.87 2.04 -1.50
CA VAL A 62 2.93 3.18 -1.47
C VAL A 62 2.51 3.55 -2.90
N TYR A 63 1.20 3.67 -3.13
CA TYR A 63 0.63 4.17 -4.37
C TYR A 63 0.16 5.61 -4.23
N ILE A 64 1.06 6.54 -4.53
CA ILE A 64 0.84 7.98 -4.42
C ILE A 64 -0.37 8.44 -5.26
N PRO A 65 -1.26 9.29 -4.71
CA PRO A 65 -2.35 9.87 -5.49
C PRO A 65 -1.82 10.62 -6.72
N ASN A 66 -2.42 10.38 -7.90
CA ASN A 66 -1.96 10.99 -9.16
C ASN A 66 -1.97 12.53 -9.08
N GLY A 67 -3.06 13.10 -8.56
CA GLY A 67 -3.22 14.55 -8.35
C GLY A 67 -3.91 15.30 -9.49
N SER A 68 -4.20 14.66 -10.64
CA SER A 68 -4.80 15.32 -11.81
C SER A 68 -4.00 16.57 -12.23
N GLU A 69 -4.63 17.74 -12.23
CA GLU A 69 -4.01 19.04 -12.59
C GLU A 69 -3.66 19.90 -11.36
N VAL A 70 -2.63 20.73 -11.49
CA VAL A 70 -2.18 21.65 -10.43
C VAL A 70 -3.31 22.60 -10.02
N GLY A 71 -3.51 22.75 -8.71
CA GLY A 71 -4.57 23.59 -8.14
C GLY A 71 -5.89 22.86 -7.94
N SER A 72 -6.09 21.68 -8.54
CA SER A 72 -7.31 20.89 -8.33
C SER A 72 -7.43 20.34 -6.89
N PRO A 73 -8.64 19.99 -6.43
CA PRO A 73 -8.82 19.29 -5.15
C PRO A 73 -8.02 17.98 -5.05
N ALA A 74 -7.88 17.26 -6.17
CA ALA A 74 -7.09 16.03 -6.23
C ALA A 74 -5.59 16.30 -6.03
N PHE A 75 -5.07 17.41 -6.56
CA PHE A 75 -3.69 17.84 -6.34
C PHE A 75 -3.46 18.22 -4.88
N GLN A 76 -4.40 18.94 -4.27
CA GLN A 76 -4.33 19.25 -2.83
C GLN A 76 -4.37 17.99 -1.96
N TYR A 77 -5.17 16.99 -2.33
CA TYR A 77 -5.15 15.68 -1.66
C TYR A 77 -3.79 14.99 -1.79
N LYS A 78 -3.18 14.98 -2.98
CA LYS A 78 -1.81 14.47 -3.19
C LYS A 78 -0.79 15.15 -2.29
N LEU A 79 -0.84 16.48 -2.17
CA LEU A 79 0.10 17.22 -1.33
C LEU A 79 -0.08 16.91 0.16
N ARG A 80 -1.33 16.81 0.64
CA ARG A 80 -1.61 16.38 2.02
C ARG A 80 -1.14 14.96 2.29
N PHE A 81 -1.37 14.05 1.34
CA PHE A 81 -0.90 12.66 1.43
C PHE A 81 0.62 12.60 1.55
N LEU A 82 1.35 13.31 0.68
CA LEU A 82 2.82 13.36 0.71
C LEU A 82 3.37 14.03 1.97
N SER A 83 2.66 15.00 2.55
CA SER A 83 3.09 15.69 3.76
C SER A 83 2.93 14.84 5.02
N ALA A 84 2.04 13.84 4.99
CA ALA A 84 1.77 12.94 6.10
C ALA A 84 2.62 11.65 6.08
N LEU A 85 3.24 11.34 4.93
CA LEU A 85 4.05 10.14 4.71
C LEU A 85 5.46 10.28 5.30
#